data_AF-A0A3E0KCI6-F1
#
_entry.id   AF-A0A3E0KCI6-F1
#
_cell.length_a   1.000
_cell.length_b   1.000
_cell.length_c   1.000
_cell.angle_alpha   90.00
_cell.angle_beta   90.00
_cell.angle_gamma   90.00
#
_symmetry.space_group_name_H-M   'P 1'
#
loop_
_entity.id
_entity.type
_entity.pdbx_description
1 polymer ?
#
loop_
_entity_poly.entity_id
_entity_poly.type
_entity_poly.pdbx_seq_one_letter_code
_entity_poly.pdbx_strand_id
1 'polypeptide(L)'
;WPGALGPAGYGGAFFQESPLKAGVFLKPIIGITCGHEQSDRRDAWFGYTAAIRVVADAGGVPVLIPYPYDEEKLAVAVGAVDGLLLQGGVDVDPHLYGEEPLPGMGSFDPEIDALDVTAARLALERDIPVLGLCRGAQVLNVAAGGTLYQDIPSQVPGALKHAQKAPRWAASHAVRLEADSRLAEILGATELRVNSYHHQSVKDVAPGFRAVATAPDGIIEAVESAAHRFAMGVQWHPELMVEREPRYAALFRAFIEAARAVKAVTA
;
A
#
# COMPACT_ATOMS: atom_id res chain seq x y z
N TRP A 1 72.02 -2.40 16.92
CA TRP A 1 71.09 -3.21 17.74
C TRP A 1 70.20 -2.27 18.55
N PRO A 2 68.96 -2.67 18.84
CA PRO A 2 67.70 -1.98 18.58
C PRO A 2 67.25 -1.09 19.76
N GLY A 3 66.19 -0.29 19.71
CA GLY A 3 65.06 -0.32 18.78
C GLY A 3 64.12 0.87 18.97
N ALA A 4 63.33 1.06 17.93
CA ALA A 4 62.29 2.06 17.79
C ALA A 4 61.19 1.89 18.85
N LEU A 5 60.84 2.99 19.52
CA LEU A 5 59.51 3.18 20.06
C LEU A 5 58.64 3.68 18.90
N GLY A 6 58.11 2.74 18.11
CA GLY A 6 56.98 3.04 17.23
C GLY A 6 55.77 3.46 18.08
N PRO A 7 54.88 4.31 17.56
CA PRO A 7 53.64 4.62 18.26
C PRO A 7 52.88 3.32 18.50
N ALA A 8 52.55 3.09 19.77
CA ALA A 8 51.83 1.93 20.26
C ALA A 8 50.61 1.63 19.38
N GLY A 9 50.47 0.36 19.02
CA GLY A 9 49.48 -0.13 18.09
C GLY A 9 48.05 0.23 18.48
N TYR A 10 47.40 1.01 17.61
CA TYR A 10 45.98 0.84 17.30
C TYR A 10 45.88 -0.12 16.10
N GLY A 11 46.41 -1.33 16.27
CA GLY A 11 46.43 -2.35 15.25
C GLY A 11 45.37 -3.40 15.52
N GLY A 12 44.22 -3.27 14.85
CA GLY A 12 43.37 -4.40 14.48
C GLY A 12 42.57 -5.09 15.58
N ALA A 13 41.41 -4.55 15.95
CA ALA A 13 40.27 -5.32 16.45
C ALA A 13 39.00 -4.45 16.59
N PHE A 14 38.45 -3.91 15.51
CA PHE A 14 37.10 -3.30 15.56
C PHE A 14 36.17 -3.67 14.41
N PHE A 15 36.66 -4.38 13.40
CA PHE A 15 35.78 -5.03 12.42
C PHE A 15 35.64 -6.49 12.83
N GLN A 16 34.71 -6.78 13.74
CA GLN A 16 34.12 -8.13 13.76
C GLN A 16 33.52 -8.35 12.37
N GLU A 17 33.77 -9.51 11.76
CA GLU A 17 33.06 -9.90 10.54
C GLU A 17 31.56 -9.76 10.80
N SER A 18 30.88 -9.06 9.88
CA SER A 18 29.46 -8.78 10.03
C SER A 18 28.71 -10.11 10.16
N PRO A 19 27.90 -10.31 11.23
CA PRO A 19 27.10 -11.52 11.38
C PRO A 19 25.94 -11.59 10.37
N LEU A 20 25.80 -10.57 9.51
CA LEU A 20 24.77 -10.50 8.49
C LEU A 20 25.09 -11.49 7.35
N LYS A 21 24.13 -12.37 7.06
CA LYS A 21 24.20 -13.27 5.90
C LYS A 21 24.37 -12.43 4.62
N ALA A 22 25.15 -12.91 3.67
CA ALA A 22 25.42 -12.21 2.40
C ALA A 22 24.15 -11.75 1.65
N GLY A 23 23.03 -12.48 1.80
CA GLY A 23 21.73 -12.12 1.19
C GLY A 23 20.91 -11.05 1.93
N VAL A 24 21.37 -10.49 3.06
CA VAL A 24 20.62 -9.47 3.82
C VAL A 24 20.39 -8.21 2.98
N PHE A 25 21.36 -7.82 2.15
CA PHE A 25 21.25 -6.66 1.27
C PHE A 25 20.34 -6.88 0.05
N LEU A 26 19.83 -8.10 -0.16
CA LEU A 26 18.88 -8.41 -1.24
C LEU A 26 17.41 -8.31 -0.81
N LYS A 27 17.14 -7.93 0.45
CA LYS A 27 15.76 -7.69 0.90
C LYS A 27 15.22 -6.41 0.25
N PRO A 28 14.02 -6.44 -0.35
CA PRO A 28 13.44 -5.25 -0.96
C PRO A 28 13.04 -4.25 0.13
N ILE A 29 13.37 -2.99 -0.09
CA ILE A 29 12.93 -1.85 0.71
C ILE A 29 11.53 -1.47 0.22
N ILE A 30 10.57 -1.43 1.13
CA ILE A 30 9.18 -1.11 0.82
C ILE A 30 8.84 0.22 1.45
N GLY A 31 8.57 1.21 0.62
CA GLY A 31 8.02 2.49 1.05
C GLY A 31 6.58 2.29 1.51
N ILE A 32 6.24 2.83 2.67
CA ILE A 32 4.87 2.93 3.17
C ILE A 32 4.59 4.41 3.37
N THR A 33 3.65 4.97 2.61
CA THR A 33 3.29 6.38 2.81
C THR A 33 2.61 6.56 4.16
N CYS A 34 2.93 7.65 4.86
CA CYS A 34 2.41 7.91 6.19
C CYS A 34 0.97 8.45 6.16
N GLY A 35 0.18 8.07 7.17
CA GLY A 35 -1.01 8.81 7.56
C GLY A 35 -0.61 9.97 8.46
N HIS A 36 -1.56 10.87 8.71
CA HIS A 36 -1.35 12.07 9.49
C HIS A 36 -2.39 12.12 10.63
N GLU A 37 -1.91 12.38 11.84
CA GLU A 37 -2.74 12.71 12.98
C GLU A 37 -2.46 14.16 13.36
N GLN A 38 -3.42 15.03 13.07
CA GLN A 38 -3.41 16.41 13.56
C GLN A 38 -4.50 16.58 14.62
N SER A 39 -4.07 16.80 15.85
CA SER A 39 -4.92 17.00 17.01
C SER A 39 -4.28 18.00 17.97
N ASP A 40 -5.05 18.51 18.93
CA ASP A 40 -4.53 19.39 20.00
C ASP A 40 -3.37 18.77 20.80
N ARG A 41 -3.23 17.44 20.76
CA ARG A 41 -2.23 16.69 21.53
C ARG A 41 -0.98 16.34 20.73
N ARG A 42 -1.09 16.30 19.41
CA ARG A 42 -0.06 15.75 18.52
C ARG A 42 -0.33 16.17 17.08
N ASP A 43 0.76 16.55 16.43
CA ASP A 43 0.90 16.65 14.98
C ASP A 43 1.98 15.63 14.60
N ALA A 44 1.59 14.52 13.94
CA ALA A 44 2.51 13.43 13.64
C ALA A 44 2.14 12.64 12.39
N TRP A 45 3.17 12.30 11.63
CA TRP A 45 3.12 11.33 10.55
C TRP A 45 3.41 9.92 11.07
N PHE A 46 2.59 8.95 10.68
CA PHE A 46 2.67 7.58 11.20
C PHE A 46 2.39 6.52 10.15
N GLY A 47 2.92 5.31 10.37
CA GLY A 47 2.53 4.10 9.64
C GLY A 47 1.66 3.20 10.52
N TYR A 48 0.61 2.61 9.95
CA TYR A 48 -0.19 1.62 10.68
C TYR A 48 0.67 0.38 10.99
N THR A 49 0.68 -0.03 12.26
CA THR A 49 1.45 -1.19 12.72
C THR A 49 1.16 -2.46 11.91
N ALA A 50 -0.10 -2.66 11.51
CA ALA A 50 -0.48 -3.82 10.69
C ALA A 50 0.19 -3.81 9.32
N ALA A 51 0.21 -2.67 8.63
CA ALA A 51 0.88 -2.51 7.33
C ALA A 51 2.40 -2.72 7.45
N ILE A 52 3.04 -2.13 8.46
CA ILE A 52 4.47 -2.32 8.75
C ILE A 52 4.76 -3.82 9.00
N ARG A 53 3.90 -4.47 9.79
CA ARG A 53 4.09 -5.86 10.20
C ARG A 53 3.98 -6.83 9.03
N VAL A 54 2.96 -6.70 8.19
CA VAL A 54 2.79 -7.63 7.06
C VAL A 54 3.90 -7.51 6.03
N VAL A 55 4.45 -6.30 5.82
CA VAL A 55 5.64 -6.10 4.99
C VAL A 55 6.85 -6.81 5.59
N ALA A 56 7.11 -6.61 6.88
CA ALA A 56 8.23 -7.25 7.57
C ALA A 56 8.12 -8.79 7.58
N ASP A 57 6.92 -9.32 7.87
CA ASP A 57 6.65 -10.75 7.91
C ASP A 57 6.72 -11.41 6.53
N ALA A 58 6.36 -10.68 5.46
CA ALA A 58 6.52 -11.12 4.08
C ALA A 58 7.98 -11.06 3.58
N GLY A 59 8.91 -10.54 4.38
CA GLY A 59 10.35 -10.51 4.08
C GLY A 59 10.87 -9.21 3.47
N GLY A 60 10.04 -8.17 3.39
CA GLY A 60 10.44 -6.82 3.01
C GLY A 60 11.05 -6.02 4.18
N VAL A 61 11.62 -4.87 3.86
CA VAL A 61 12.12 -3.89 4.84
C VAL A 61 11.22 -2.65 4.77
N PRO A 62 10.28 -2.45 5.72
CA PRO A 62 9.37 -1.31 5.68
C PRO A 62 10.12 -0.01 6.02
N VAL A 63 9.89 1.03 5.21
CA VAL A 63 10.38 2.40 5.44
C VAL A 63 9.21 3.35 5.28
N LEU A 64 9.01 4.22 6.26
CA LEU A 64 7.93 5.21 6.23
C LEU A 64 8.32 6.41 5.37
N ILE A 65 7.38 6.88 4.55
CA ILE A 65 7.54 8.06 3.69
C ILE A 65 6.54 9.12 4.20
N PRO A 66 6.99 10.12 4.99
CA PRO A 66 6.13 11.20 5.51
C PRO A 66 6.01 12.36 4.51
N TYR A 67 5.09 13.28 4.76
CA TYR A 67 5.10 14.63 4.18
C TYR A 67 5.98 15.57 5.07
N PRO A 68 6.46 16.76 4.65
CA PRO A 68 6.32 17.44 3.36
C PRO A 68 7.45 17.13 2.38
N TYR A 69 7.11 16.50 1.28
CA TYR A 69 7.97 16.46 0.10
C TYR A 69 7.35 17.33 -0.99
N ASP A 70 8.16 18.18 -1.62
CA ASP A 70 7.85 18.62 -2.97
C ASP A 70 8.01 17.44 -3.93
N GLU A 71 7.54 17.59 -5.17
CA GLU A 71 7.51 16.50 -6.14
C GLU A 71 8.91 15.93 -6.43
N GLU A 72 9.95 16.78 -6.48
CA GLU A 72 11.33 16.34 -6.70
C GLU A 72 11.85 15.47 -5.55
N LYS A 73 11.65 15.90 -4.30
CA LYS A 73 12.06 15.11 -3.13
C LYS A 73 11.26 13.82 -3.03
N LEU A 74 9.98 13.84 -3.36
CA LEU A 74 9.14 12.65 -3.34
C LEU A 74 9.58 11.67 -4.44
N ALA A 75 9.96 12.17 -5.62
CA ALA A 75 10.52 11.34 -6.68
C ALA A 75 11.82 10.65 -6.26
N VAL A 76 12.68 11.31 -5.48
CA VAL A 76 13.86 10.69 -4.88
C VAL A 76 13.47 9.62 -3.87
N ALA A 77 12.54 9.92 -2.95
CA ALA A 77 12.10 8.96 -1.93
C ALA A 77 11.44 7.71 -2.53
N VAL A 78 10.53 7.89 -3.48
CA VAL A 78 9.86 6.80 -4.20
C VAL A 78 10.86 6.03 -5.07
N GLY A 79 11.79 6.72 -5.73
CA GLY A 79 12.84 6.06 -6.53
C GLY A 79 13.87 5.26 -5.72
N ALA A 80 13.95 5.49 -4.41
CA ALA A 80 14.86 4.78 -3.51
C ALA A 80 14.28 3.49 -2.91
N VAL A 81 12.99 3.22 -3.13
CA VAL A 81 12.32 2.00 -2.66
C VAL A 81 12.10 1.01 -3.80
N ASP A 82 12.03 -0.27 -3.45
CA ASP A 82 11.84 -1.38 -4.40
C ASP A 82 10.36 -1.70 -4.62
N GLY A 83 9.47 -1.13 -3.80
CA GLY A 83 8.02 -1.23 -3.89
C GLY A 83 7.34 -0.20 -2.98
N LEU A 84 6.10 0.15 -3.31
CA LEU A 84 5.28 1.14 -2.59
C LEU A 84 4.00 0.50 -2.06
N LEU A 85 3.73 0.64 -0.76
CA LEU A 85 2.48 0.27 -0.14
C LEU A 85 1.73 1.53 0.28
N LEU A 86 0.52 1.70 -0.25
CA LEU A 86 -0.41 2.78 0.10
C LEU A 86 -1.38 2.22 1.15
N GLN A 87 -1.34 2.77 2.35
CA GLN A 87 -2.17 2.29 3.47
C GLN A 87 -3.59 2.88 3.44
N GLY A 88 -4.46 2.38 4.33
CA GLY A 88 -5.79 2.97 4.54
C GLY A 88 -5.70 4.39 5.13
N GLY A 89 -6.83 5.08 5.25
CA GLY A 89 -6.85 6.44 5.81
C GLY A 89 -8.21 7.10 5.73
N VAL A 90 -8.19 8.43 5.73
CA VAL A 90 -9.33 9.34 5.52
C VAL A 90 -9.83 9.29 4.06
N ASP A 91 -10.83 10.10 3.70
CA ASP A 91 -11.31 10.12 2.31
C ASP A 91 -10.28 10.76 1.36
N VAL A 92 -10.47 10.58 0.05
CA VAL A 92 -9.69 11.27 -1.00
C VAL A 92 -10.45 12.51 -1.47
N ASP A 93 -9.77 13.66 -1.57
CA ASP A 93 -10.36 14.90 -2.10
C ASP A 93 -10.98 14.69 -3.49
N PRO A 94 -12.30 14.95 -3.67
CA PRO A 94 -13.00 14.78 -4.94
C PRO A 94 -12.48 15.67 -6.06
N HIS A 95 -11.81 16.78 -5.74
CA HIS A 95 -11.19 17.62 -6.73
C HIS A 95 -10.12 16.87 -7.55
N LEU A 96 -9.45 15.88 -6.94
CA LEU A 96 -8.39 15.10 -7.57
C LEU A 96 -8.90 14.19 -8.70
N TYR A 97 -10.21 13.94 -8.75
CA TYR A 97 -10.88 13.21 -9.84
C TYR A 97 -12.02 14.02 -10.48
N GLY A 98 -11.97 15.36 -10.35
CA GLY A 98 -12.83 16.28 -11.10
C GLY A 98 -14.28 16.39 -10.61
N GLU A 99 -14.54 16.05 -9.35
CA GLU A 99 -15.87 16.18 -8.74
C GLU A 99 -15.87 17.24 -7.60
N GLU A 100 -17.07 17.75 -7.27
CA GLU A 100 -17.30 18.58 -6.07
C GLU A 100 -17.72 17.70 -4.88
N PRO A 101 -17.46 18.13 -3.63
CA PRO A 101 -17.79 17.35 -2.44
C PRO A 101 -19.30 17.15 -2.27
N LEU A 102 -19.70 15.90 -2.08
CA LEU A 102 -21.07 15.51 -1.78
C LEU A 102 -21.33 15.53 -0.26
N PRO A 103 -22.59 15.76 0.18
CA PRO A 103 -22.93 15.83 1.60
C PRO A 103 -22.59 14.57 2.43
N GLY A 104 -22.51 13.40 1.79
CA GLY A 104 -22.19 12.14 2.45
C GLY A 104 -20.69 11.89 2.64
N MET A 105 -19.82 12.70 2.02
CA MET A 105 -18.37 12.55 2.11
C MET A 105 -17.88 12.78 3.54
N GLY A 106 -16.85 12.03 3.92
CA GLY A 106 -16.11 12.20 5.17
C GLY A 106 -15.09 13.34 5.09
N SER A 107 -14.20 13.38 6.07
CA SER A 107 -13.03 14.26 6.03
C SER A 107 -11.98 13.70 5.09
N PHE A 108 -11.26 14.58 4.40
CA PHE A 108 -10.01 14.28 3.70
C PHE A 108 -8.88 15.15 4.29
N ASP A 109 -7.63 14.81 3.96
CA ASP A 109 -6.45 15.57 4.35
C ASP A 109 -5.64 15.90 3.08
N PRO A 110 -5.56 17.18 2.67
CA PRO A 110 -4.83 17.60 1.48
C PRO A 110 -3.35 17.20 1.47
N GLU A 111 -2.71 17.12 2.64
CA GLU A 111 -1.29 16.76 2.74
C GLU A 111 -1.08 15.26 2.53
N ILE A 112 -1.98 14.42 3.07
CA ILE A 112 -1.98 12.98 2.79
C ILE A 112 -2.31 12.75 1.31
N ASP A 113 -3.30 13.46 0.75
CA ASP A 113 -3.65 13.35 -0.67
C ASP A 113 -2.48 13.74 -1.58
N ALA A 114 -1.80 14.85 -1.30
CA ALA A 114 -0.63 15.31 -2.05
C ALA A 114 0.51 14.29 -2.00
N LEU A 115 0.78 13.70 -0.82
CA LEU A 115 1.77 12.65 -0.66
C LEU A 115 1.39 11.39 -1.46
N ASP A 116 0.20 10.86 -1.23
CA ASP A 116 -0.19 9.53 -1.69
C ASP A 116 -0.47 9.48 -3.19
N VAL A 117 -1.21 10.45 -3.73
CA VAL A 117 -1.53 10.50 -5.16
C VAL A 117 -0.25 10.74 -5.98
N THR A 118 0.61 11.65 -5.53
CA THR A 118 1.89 11.93 -6.21
C THR A 118 2.82 10.72 -6.12
N ALA A 119 2.93 10.07 -4.95
CA ALA A 119 3.77 8.88 -4.80
C ALA A 119 3.28 7.72 -5.67
N ALA A 120 1.96 7.48 -5.71
CA ALA A 120 1.35 6.47 -6.56
C ALA A 120 1.63 6.73 -8.04
N ARG A 121 1.42 7.96 -8.52
CA ARG A 121 1.73 8.35 -9.90
C ARG A 121 3.21 8.11 -10.24
N LEU A 122 4.12 8.59 -9.41
CA LEU A 122 5.57 8.45 -9.63
C LEU A 122 6.02 6.98 -9.61
N ALA A 123 5.38 6.13 -8.80
CA ALA A 123 5.66 4.70 -8.78
C ALA A 123 5.15 4.01 -10.05
N LEU A 124 3.95 4.34 -10.52
CA LEU A 124 3.40 3.82 -11.78
C LEU A 124 4.27 4.22 -12.98
N GLU A 125 4.65 5.49 -13.09
CA GLU A 125 5.52 6.00 -14.17
C GLU A 125 6.87 5.27 -14.25
N ARG A 126 7.38 4.77 -13.12
CA ARG A 126 8.64 4.03 -13.03
C ARG A 126 8.46 2.51 -12.99
N ASP A 127 7.23 2.02 -13.11
CA ASP A 127 6.88 0.60 -12.97
C ASP A 127 7.43 -0.02 -11.66
N ILE A 128 7.42 0.78 -10.59
CA ILE A 128 7.69 0.33 -9.22
C ILE A 128 6.42 -0.42 -8.73
N PRO A 129 6.55 -1.63 -8.17
CA PRO A 129 5.44 -2.37 -7.62
C PRO A 129 4.61 -1.55 -6.62
N VAL A 130 3.28 -1.50 -6.81
CA VAL A 130 2.37 -0.79 -5.91
C VAL A 130 1.29 -1.73 -5.35
N LEU A 131 1.09 -1.69 -4.03
CA LEU A 131 -0.04 -2.31 -3.36
C LEU A 131 -0.85 -1.28 -2.57
N GLY A 132 -2.12 -1.09 -2.92
CA GLY A 132 -3.04 -0.21 -2.21
C GLY A 132 -4.02 -0.98 -1.31
N LEU A 133 -4.19 -0.52 -0.08
CA LEU A 133 -5.12 -1.10 0.91
C LEU A 133 -6.20 -0.08 1.27
N CYS A 134 -7.48 -0.45 1.09
CA CYS A 134 -8.63 0.41 1.35
C CYS A 134 -8.51 1.75 0.62
N ARG A 135 -8.28 2.86 1.35
CA ARG A 135 -7.97 4.17 0.76
C ARG A 135 -6.81 4.10 -0.24
N GLY A 136 -5.77 3.30 0.03
CA GLY A 136 -4.66 3.13 -0.89
C GLY A 136 -5.07 2.58 -2.26
N ALA A 137 -6.11 1.74 -2.32
CA ALA A 137 -6.67 1.26 -3.60
C ALA A 137 -7.39 2.38 -4.36
N GLN A 138 -8.08 3.26 -3.63
CA GLN A 138 -8.79 4.42 -4.17
C GLN A 138 -7.79 5.45 -4.71
N VAL A 139 -6.75 5.78 -3.93
CA VAL A 139 -5.62 6.62 -4.35
C VAL A 139 -4.99 6.07 -5.62
N LEU A 140 -4.70 4.76 -5.66
CA LEU A 140 -4.07 4.14 -6.83
C LEU A 140 -4.93 4.33 -8.10
N ASN A 141 -6.25 4.16 -7.97
CA ASN A 141 -7.19 4.39 -9.06
C ASN A 141 -7.23 5.87 -9.48
N VAL A 142 -7.33 6.81 -8.53
CA VAL A 142 -7.35 8.25 -8.80
C VAL A 142 -6.04 8.72 -9.45
N ALA A 143 -4.89 8.28 -8.94
CA ALA A 143 -3.57 8.61 -9.50
C ALA A 143 -3.40 8.10 -10.95
N ALA A 144 -4.10 7.02 -11.31
CA ALA A 144 -4.14 6.50 -12.67
C ALA A 144 -5.25 7.10 -13.55
N GLY A 145 -6.05 8.03 -13.02
CA GLY A 145 -7.09 8.76 -13.76
C GLY A 145 -8.50 8.16 -13.68
N GLY A 146 -8.79 7.33 -12.68
CA GLY A 146 -10.14 6.86 -12.37
C GLY A 146 -10.88 7.76 -11.36
N THR A 147 -12.11 7.39 -11.01
CA THR A 147 -12.98 8.15 -10.09
C THR A 147 -13.47 7.30 -8.92
N LEU A 148 -14.09 7.93 -7.93
CA LEU A 148 -14.63 7.28 -6.73
C LEU A 148 -16.12 7.55 -6.54
N TYR A 149 -16.80 6.62 -5.88
CA TYR A 149 -17.99 6.94 -5.12
C TYR A 149 -17.53 7.64 -3.84
N GLN A 150 -18.05 8.84 -3.60
CA GLN A 150 -17.77 9.66 -2.41
C GLN A 150 -18.51 9.15 -1.17
N ASP A 151 -19.67 8.53 -1.35
CA ASP A 151 -20.43 7.84 -0.30
C ASP A 151 -21.36 6.78 -0.93
N ILE A 152 -21.00 5.50 -0.75
CA ILE A 152 -21.72 4.34 -1.28
C ILE A 152 -23.21 4.37 -0.86
N PRO A 153 -23.57 4.53 0.43
CA PRO A 153 -24.98 4.61 0.86
C PRO A 153 -25.85 5.63 0.11
N SER A 154 -25.32 6.82 -0.22
CA SER A 154 -26.09 7.85 -0.92
C SER A 154 -26.10 7.69 -2.44
N GLN A 155 -25.05 7.07 -3.02
CA GLN A 155 -24.90 6.98 -4.48
C GLN A 155 -25.32 5.63 -5.07
N VAL A 156 -25.36 4.56 -4.28
CA VAL A 156 -25.62 3.19 -4.75
C VAL A 156 -26.86 2.61 -4.04
N PRO A 157 -28.04 2.67 -4.68
CA PRO A 157 -29.27 2.13 -4.11
C PRO A 157 -29.15 0.62 -3.83
N GLY A 158 -29.47 0.22 -2.60
CA GLY A 158 -29.43 -1.19 -2.19
C GLY A 158 -28.04 -1.72 -1.87
N ALA A 159 -27.03 -0.86 -1.75
CA ALA A 159 -25.69 -1.26 -1.34
C ALA A 159 -25.68 -1.97 0.01
N LEU A 160 -24.74 -2.92 0.14
CA LEU A 160 -24.40 -3.55 1.40
C LEU A 160 -23.77 -2.54 2.36
N LYS A 161 -23.70 -2.93 3.63
CA LYS A 161 -23.00 -2.15 4.63
C LYS A 161 -21.49 -2.40 4.54
N HIS A 162 -20.79 -1.50 3.85
CA HIS A 162 -19.32 -1.50 3.69
C HIS A 162 -18.55 -0.83 4.85
N ALA A 163 -19.26 -0.13 5.74
CA ALA A 163 -18.68 0.38 6.99
C ALA A 163 -19.14 -0.48 8.19
N GLN A 164 -18.49 -1.63 8.39
CA GLN A 164 -18.90 -2.58 9.44
C GLN A 164 -18.59 -2.06 10.86
N LYS A 165 -19.35 -2.54 11.85
CA LYS A 165 -19.11 -2.28 13.29
C LYS A 165 -18.51 -3.47 14.04
N ALA A 166 -18.24 -4.58 13.33
CA ALA A 166 -17.60 -5.76 13.90
C ALA A 166 -16.10 -5.51 14.17
N PRO A 167 -15.37 -6.40 14.85
CA PRO A 167 -13.92 -6.29 15.02
C PRO A 167 -13.17 -6.29 13.67
N ARG A 168 -12.04 -5.57 13.59
CA ARG A 168 -11.26 -5.34 12.36
C ARG A 168 -10.86 -6.60 11.60
N TRP A 169 -10.67 -7.72 12.29
CA TRP A 169 -10.30 -9.00 11.68
C TRP A 169 -11.50 -9.83 11.15
N ALA A 170 -12.74 -9.43 11.48
CA ALA A 170 -13.93 -10.22 11.18
C ALA A 170 -14.44 -9.95 9.77
N ALA A 171 -14.70 -11.00 9.00
CA ALA A 171 -15.25 -10.87 7.65
C ALA A 171 -16.76 -10.53 7.67
N SER A 172 -17.19 -9.57 6.86
CA SER A 172 -18.56 -9.05 6.79
C SER A 172 -19.34 -9.48 5.56
N HIS A 173 -18.77 -9.37 4.36
CA HIS A 173 -19.43 -9.77 3.10
C HIS A 173 -18.54 -10.65 2.23
N ALA A 174 -19.16 -11.28 1.23
CA ALA A 174 -18.47 -12.04 0.21
C ALA A 174 -17.94 -11.10 -0.88
N VAL A 175 -16.91 -11.55 -1.58
CA VAL A 175 -16.35 -10.92 -2.77
C VAL A 175 -16.09 -12.01 -3.79
N ARG A 176 -16.49 -11.78 -5.04
CA ARG A 176 -16.18 -12.65 -6.18
C ARG A 176 -14.99 -12.07 -6.91
N LEU A 177 -14.03 -12.92 -7.27
CA LEU A 177 -12.83 -12.55 -8.00
C LEU A 177 -12.92 -13.12 -9.42
N GLU A 178 -12.44 -12.34 -10.38
CA GLU A 178 -12.31 -12.78 -11.76
C GLU A 178 -11.26 -13.91 -11.83
N ALA A 179 -11.63 -15.05 -12.43
CA ALA A 179 -10.83 -16.27 -12.36
C ALA A 179 -9.47 -16.17 -13.08
N ASP A 180 -9.37 -15.27 -14.06
CA ASP A 180 -8.16 -14.95 -14.82
C ASP A 180 -7.38 -13.76 -14.21
N SER A 181 -7.77 -13.29 -13.02
CA SER A 181 -7.05 -12.23 -12.31
C SER A 181 -5.83 -12.76 -11.59
N ARG A 182 -4.80 -11.91 -11.53
CA ARG A 182 -3.61 -12.21 -10.73
C ARG A 182 -3.98 -12.33 -9.26
N LEU A 183 -4.94 -11.54 -8.79
CA LEU A 183 -5.44 -11.62 -7.42
C LEU A 183 -6.05 -13.00 -7.10
N ALA A 184 -6.87 -13.56 -7.99
CA ALA A 184 -7.45 -14.90 -7.81
C ALA A 184 -6.37 -15.99 -7.78
N GLU A 185 -5.35 -15.88 -8.64
CA GLU A 185 -4.18 -16.77 -8.63
C GLU A 185 -3.43 -16.69 -7.29
N ILE A 186 -3.10 -15.47 -6.84
CA ILE A 186 -2.35 -15.24 -5.59
C ILE A 186 -3.09 -15.79 -4.37
N LEU A 187 -4.41 -15.58 -4.31
CA LEU A 187 -5.23 -16.03 -3.17
C LEU A 187 -5.71 -17.47 -3.31
N GLY A 188 -5.56 -18.08 -4.49
CA GLY A 188 -6.01 -19.44 -4.80
C GLY A 188 -7.53 -19.61 -4.64
N ALA A 189 -8.31 -18.56 -4.94
CA ALA A 189 -9.75 -18.54 -4.76
C ALA A 189 -10.43 -17.55 -5.72
N THR A 190 -11.65 -17.89 -6.16
CA THR A 190 -12.53 -17.01 -6.93
C THR A 190 -13.69 -16.45 -6.11
N GLU A 191 -13.82 -16.87 -4.86
CA GLU A 191 -14.78 -16.33 -3.90
C GLU A 191 -14.17 -16.41 -2.49
N LEU A 192 -14.33 -15.33 -1.73
CA LEU A 192 -13.83 -15.23 -0.35
C LEU A 192 -14.68 -14.24 0.45
N ARG A 193 -14.52 -14.25 1.78
CA ARG A 193 -15.15 -13.26 2.66
C ARG A 193 -14.11 -12.29 3.20
N VAL A 194 -14.42 -11.00 3.12
CA VAL A 194 -13.53 -9.89 3.51
C VAL A 194 -14.09 -9.11 4.69
N ASN A 195 -13.24 -8.40 5.42
CA ASN A 195 -13.69 -7.31 6.29
C ASN A 195 -13.98 -6.06 5.45
N SER A 196 -14.70 -5.09 6.01
CA SER A 196 -15.09 -3.89 5.25
C SER A 196 -15.25 -2.68 6.18
N TYR A 197 -14.44 -1.65 5.93
CA TYR A 197 -14.34 -0.42 6.72
C TYR A 197 -14.27 0.83 5.83
N HIS A 198 -15.05 0.84 4.76
CA HIS A 198 -15.06 1.94 3.80
C HIS A 198 -16.48 2.38 3.49
N HIS A 199 -16.62 3.66 3.19
CA HIS A 199 -17.83 4.24 2.64
C HIS A 199 -17.61 4.84 1.25
N GLN A 200 -16.34 5.01 0.85
CA GLN A 200 -15.92 5.29 -0.52
C GLN A 200 -15.51 4.00 -1.23
N SER A 201 -15.55 4.00 -2.55
CA SER A 201 -14.98 2.93 -3.39
C SER A 201 -14.69 3.42 -4.80
N VAL A 202 -13.98 2.62 -5.58
CA VAL A 202 -13.79 2.89 -7.02
C VAL A 202 -15.14 2.92 -7.73
N LYS A 203 -15.37 3.98 -8.52
CA LYS A 203 -16.55 4.15 -9.38
C LYS A 203 -16.18 3.84 -10.82
N ASP A 204 -15.37 4.71 -11.43
CA ASP A 204 -14.80 4.46 -12.75
C ASP A 204 -13.36 3.96 -12.60
N VAL A 205 -13.11 2.75 -13.13
CA VAL A 205 -11.77 2.15 -13.12
C VAL A 205 -10.84 2.94 -14.05
N ALA A 206 -9.65 3.25 -13.57
CA ALA A 206 -8.65 3.97 -14.31
C ALA A 206 -8.22 3.28 -15.63
N PRO A 207 -7.81 4.02 -16.67
CA PRO A 207 -7.21 3.45 -17.87
C PRO A 207 -6.03 2.53 -17.56
N GLY A 208 -5.99 1.37 -18.23
CA GLY A 208 -4.94 0.35 -18.02
C GLY A 208 -5.13 -0.54 -16.78
N PHE A 209 -6.15 -0.25 -15.97
CA PHE A 209 -6.61 -1.10 -14.88
C PHE A 209 -7.89 -1.85 -15.26
N ARG A 210 -8.18 -2.92 -14.53
CA ARG A 210 -9.46 -3.62 -14.54
C ARG A 210 -9.93 -3.89 -13.12
N ALA A 211 -11.24 -3.86 -12.91
CA ALA A 211 -11.85 -4.43 -11.71
C ALA A 211 -11.69 -5.95 -11.76
N VAL A 212 -11.20 -6.53 -10.66
CA VAL A 212 -10.94 -7.98 -10.56
C VAL A 212 -11.59 -8.63 -9.34
N ALA A 213 -12.21 -7.82 -8.48
CA ALA A 213 -13.04 -8.33 -7.42
C ALA A 213 -14.24 -7.41 -7.20
N THR A 214 -15.42 -7.99 -6.99
CA THR A 214 -16.66 -7.24 -6.74
C THR A 214 -17.50 -7.88 -5.65
N ALA A 215 -18.12 -7.05 -4.82
CA ALA A 215 -19.13 -7.47 -3.85
C ALA A 215 -20.49 -7.77 -4.55
N PRO A 216 -21.44 -8.49 -3.90
CA PRO A 216 -22.72 -8.85 -4.50
C PRO A 216 -23.61 -7.68 -4.94
N ASP A 217 -23.37 -6.48 -4.41
CA ASP A 217 -24.03 -5.23 -4.76
C ASP A 217 -23.34 -4.47 -5.91
N GLY A 218 -22.28 -5.05 -6.49
CA GLY A 218 -21.54 -4.47 -7.62
C GLY A 218 -20.44 -3.50 -7.22
N ILE A 219 -20.22 -3.26 -5.93
CA ILE A 219 -19.09 -2.42 -5.48
C ILE A 219 -17.77 -3.10 -5.84
N ILE A 220 -16.86 -2.32 -6.43
CA ILE A 220 -15.52 -2.77 -6.80
C ILE A 220 -14.68 -2.92 -5.53
N GLU A 221 -14.17 -4.12 -5.32
CA GLU A 221 -13.42 -4.53 -4.14
C GLU A 221 -11.93 -4.72 -4.45
N ALA A 222 -11.57 -4.87 -5.71
CA ALA A 222 -10.17 -4.86 -6.11
C ALA A 222 -10.00 -4.42 -7.56
N VAL A 223 -8.88 -3.74 -7.81
CA VAL A 223 -8.42 -3.36 -9.14
C VAL A 223 -6.98 -3.84 -9.33
N GLU A 224 -6.64 -4.26 -10.54
CA GLU A 224 -5.25 -4.56 -10.90
C GLU A 224 -4.91 -3.98 -12.27
N SER A 225 -3.66 -3.57 -12.43
CA SER A 225 -3.11 -3.07 -13.69
C SER A 225 -2.73 -4.22 -14.62
N ALA A 226 -3.08 -4.10 -15.90
CA ALA A 226 -2.56 -4.97 -16.96
C ALA A 226 -1.25 -4.43 -17.58
N ALA A 227 -0.90 -3.17 -17.30
CA ALA A 227 0.23 -2.47 -17.92
C ALA A 227 1.52 -2.46 -17.08
N HIS A 228 1.42 -2.81 -15.79
CA HIS A 228 2.51 -2.69 -14.81
C HIS A 228 2.90 -4.07 -14.29
N ARG A 229 4.17 -4.25 -13.90
CA ARG A 229 4.66 -5.53 -13.38
C ARG A 229 3.94 -5.99 -12.12
N PHE A 230 3.49 -5.05 -11.30
CA PHE A 230 2.63 -5.27 -10.14
C PHE A 230 2.03 -3.92 -9.73
N ALA A 231 0.76 -3.67 -10.02
CA ALA A 231 0.01 -2.59 -9.40
C ALA A 231 -1.40 -3.09 -9.09
N MET A 232 -1.74 -3.13 -7.80
CA MET A 232 -2.98 -3.76 -7.31
C MET A 232 -3.52 -3.00 -6.12
N GLY A 233 -4.83 -2.79 -6.09
CA GLY A 233 -5.54 -2.22 -4.96
C GLY A 233 -6.63 -3.18 -4.49
N VAL A 234 -6.74 -3.40 -3.18
CA VAL A 234 -7.87 -4.09 -2.55
C VAL A 234 -8.57 -3.16 -1.57
N GLN A 235 -9.89 -3.18 -1.58
CA GLN A 235 -10.73 -2.24 -0.84
C GLN A 235 -10.89 -2.65 0.63
N TRP A 236 -10.74 -3.94 0.94
CA TRP A 236 -10.71 -4.46 2.30
C TRP A 236 -9.33 -4.30 2.95
N HIS A 237 -9.22 -4.76 4.21
CA HIS A 237 -7.99 -4.69 5.01
C HIS A 237 -7.39 -6.08 5.26
N PRO A 238 -6.72 -6.71 4.26
CA PRO A 238 -6.10 -8.02 4.43
C PRO A 238 -5.04 -8.03 5.53
N GLU A 239 -4.36 -6.91 5.78
CA GLU A 239 -3.34 -6.74 6.81
C GLU A 239 -3.89 -6.93 8.23
N LEU A 240 -5.21 -6.79 8.41
CA LEU A 240 -5.91 -7.00 9.68
C LEU A 240 -6.52 -8.42 9.78
N MET A 241 -6.38 -9.24 8.73
CA MET A 241 -7.00 -10.57 8.63
C MET A 241 -5.98 -11.72 8.56
N VAL A 242 -4.70 -11.44 8.28
CA VAL A 242 -3.65 -12.46 8.07
C VAL A 242 -3.62 -13.54 9.18
N GLU A 243 -3.77 -13.15 10.44
CA GLU A 243 -3.70 -14.10 11.56
C GLU A 243 -4.83 -15.15 11.54
N ARG A 244 -5.99 -14.81 10.95
CA ARG A 244 -7.19 -15.66 10.95
C ARG A 244 -7.50 -16.26 9.60
N GLU A 245 -7.04 -15.63 8.52
CA GLU A 245 -7.09 -16.14 7.16
C GLU A 245 -5.69 -16.03 6.53
N PRO A 246 -4.84 -17.06 6.70
CA PRO A 246 -3.46 -17.05 6.24
C PRO A 246 -3.28 -16.88 4.73
N ARG A 247 -4.34 -17.09 3.93
CA ARG A 247 -4.30 -16.80 2.48
C ARG A 247 -3.98 -15.34 2.18
N TYR A 248 -4.41 -14.40 3.03
CA TYR A 248 -4.07 -12.99 2.83
C TYR A 248 -2.57 -12.68 2.94
N ALA A 249 -1.79 -13.54 3.62
CA ALA A 249 -0.33 -13.41 3.59
C ALA A 249 0.27 -13.65 2.20
N ALA A 250 -0.42 -14.38 1.32
CA ALA A 250 0.04 -14.62 -0.05
C ALA A 250 0.08 -13.33 -0.88
N LEU A 251 -0.87 -12.41 -0.66
CA LEU A 251 -0.89 -11.09 -1.29
C LEU A 251 0.39 -10.30 -0.99
N PHE A 252 0.75 -10.20 0.28
CA PHE A 252 1.96 -9.48 0.69
C PHE A 252 3.23 -10.17 0.19
N ARG A 253 3.29 -11.50 0.22
CA ARG A 253 4.44 -12.23 -0.37
C ARG A 253 4.58 -11.98 -1.87
N ALA A 254 3.49 -12.01 -2.62
CA ALA A 254 3.51 -11.74 -4.06
C ALA A 254 3.97 -10.30 -4.37
N PHE A 255 3.54 -9.33 -3.57
CA PHE A 255 4.01 -7.95 -3.64
C PHE A 255 5.52 -7.83 -3.34
N ILE A 256 6.01 -8.46 -2.28
CA ILE A 256 7.44 -8.46 -1.93
C ILE A 256 8.30 -9.13 -3.01
N GLU A 257 7.83 -10.22 -3.59
CA GLU A 257 8.56 -10.89 -4.68
C GLU A 257 8.61 -10.03 -5.95
N ALA A 258 7.54 -9.30 -6.27
CA ALA A 258 7.58 -8.31 -7.34
C ALA A 258 8.61 -7.19 -7.06
N ALA A 259 8.69 -6.70 -5.82
CA ALA A 259 9.69 -5.70 -5.41
C ALA A 259 11.12 -6.25 -5.47
N ARG A 260 11.34 -7.51 -5.07
CA ARG A 260 12.65 -8.17 -5.16
C ARG A 260 13.16 -8.23 -6.60
N ALA A 261 12.28 -8.47 -7.57
CA ALA A 261 12.64 -8.49 -8.98
C ALA A 261 13.12 -7.12 -9.49
N VAL A 262 12.59 -6.01 -8.98
CA VAL A 262 13.08 -4.65 -9.28
C VAL A 262 14.50 -4.47 -8.74
N LYS A 263 14.71 -4.79 -7.46
CA LYS A 263 16.00 -4.65 -6.80
C LYS A 263 17.13 -5.41 -7.51
N ALA A 264 16.82 -6.61 -7.99
CA ALA A 264 17.79 -7.44 -8.71
C ALA A 264 18.18 -6.87 -10.08
N VAL A 265 17.37 -6.00 -10.67
CA VAL A 265 17.69 -5.32 -11.95
C VAL A 265 18.51 -4.06 -11.72
N THR A 266 18.38 -3.40 -10.57
CA THR A 266 19.04 -2.13 -10.24
C THR A 266 20.34 -2.29 -9.44
N ALA A 267 20.59 -3.46 -8.85
CA ALA A 267 21.82 -3.82 -8.14
C ALA A 267 22.90 -4.35 -9.09
#